data_AF-A0A1H9HUB6-F1
#
_entry.id   AF-A0A1H9HUB6-F1
#
_cell.length_a   1.000
_cell.length_b   1.000
_cell.length_c   1.000
_cell.angle_alpha   90.00
_cell.angle_beta   90.00
_cell.angle_gamma   90.00
#
_symmetry.space_group_name_H-M   'P 1'
#
loop_
_entity.id
_entity.type
_entity.pdbx_description
1 polymer ?
#
loop_
_entity_poly.entity_id
_entity_poly.type
_entity_poly.pdbx_seq_one_letter_code
_entity_poly.pdbx_strand_id
1 'polypeptide(L)'
;MDDLKKAKKKHKGLNILLIVFAVFAFSIVGGAFYLATHTQIVIDIIQKGAMVNGKPLNSYEPLYDPVNGEKENGQYLISEINYGSDYPNSFLDITYPDDDLEADRPTLFYFHGGGFFAGSKNMGDPLAASEATYLIDDLCAKGYNIVNVDYVLVPEGHFPDPLIQANQAFAYIMEHGKEYHLNTDKIVLMGSSAGAIMVSQIGTVVSNSEYAKLLGIEPVLKKEQISAIVVDDAPLIYEDFSLACKILVGNYVKGSIFLSKSELERYDCIPYMTADYPPAIMLGSEYRHDMNVMHDQLDAVAVENVLIDPLAEKGEEKQHCFVAAERVDSTAKEAFDRVIAFIDNKTKGFI
;
A
#
# COMPACT_ATOMS: atom_id res chain seq x y z
N MET A 1 73.36 -9.73 -6.01
CA MET A 1 72.61 -8.70 -6.77
C MET A 1 71.26 -9.21 -7.31
N ASP A 2 71.09 -10.53 -7.45
CA ASP A 2 69.86 -11.15 -7.99
C ASP A 2 68.70 -11.28 -6.99
N ASP A 3 68.98 -11.56 -5.71
CA ASP A 3 67.93 -11.72 -4.70
C ASP A 3 67.18 -10.41 -4.38
N LEU A 4 67.89 -9.27 -4.42
CA LEU A 4 67.29 -7.93 -4.29
C LEU A 4 66.36 -7.57 -5.47
N LYS A 5 66.65 -8.07 -6.68
CA LYS A 5 65.78 -7.88 -7.86
C LYS A 5 64.55 -8.78 -7.80
N LYS A 6 64.68 -10.03 -7.35
CA LYS A 6 63.55 -10.95 -7.11
C LYS A 6 62.62 -10.44 -6.01
N ALA A 7 63.15 -9.96 -4.89
CA ALA A 7 62.36 -9.38 -3.80
C ALA A 7 61.61 -8.11 -4.23
N LYS A 8 62.25 -7.19 -4.97
CA LYS A 8 61.57 -6.01 -5.55
C LYS A 8 60.49 -6.37 -6.57
N LYS A 9 60.71 -7.39 -7.41
CA LYS A 9 59.71 -7.86 -8.39
C LYS A 9 58.50 -8.54 -7.71
N LYS A 10 58.73 -9.29 -6.62
CA LYS A 10 57.69 -9.91 -5.78
C LYS A 10 56.85 -8.85 -5.04
N HIS A 11 57.49 -7.82 -4.45
CA HIS A 11 56.78 -6.68 -3.86
C HIS A 11 56.00 -5.87 -4.90
N LYS A 12 56.55 -5.66 -6.10
CA LYS A 12 55.87 -4.93 -7.18
C LYS A 12 54.64 -5.70 -7.69
N GLY A 13 54.72 -7.02 -7.81
CA GLY A 13 53.59 -7.89 -8.18
C GLY A 13 52.48 -7.93 -7.11
N LEU A 14 52.85 -8.00 -5.83
CA LEU A 14 51.90 -7.92 -4.72
C LEU A 14 51.19 -6.56 -4.65
N ASN A 15 51.93 -5.46 -4.87
CA ASN A 15 51.35 -4.11 -4.91
C ASN A 15 50.39 -3.92 -6.09
N ILE A 16 50.71 -4.49 -7.27
CA ILE A 16 49.80 -4.46 -8.42
C ILE A 16 48.52 -5.26 -8.13
N LEU A 17 48.64 -6.44 -7.51
CA LEU A 17 47.48 -7.25 -7.13
C LEU A 17 46.57 -6.52 -6.12
N LEU A 18 47.16 -5.85 -5.12
CA LEU A 18 46.44 -5.03 -4.15
C LEU A 18 45.74 -3.85 -4.81
N ILE A 19 46.37 -3.18 -5.77
CA ILE A 19 45.76 -2.09 -6.54
C ILE A 19 44.58 -2.60 -7.37
N VAL A 20 44.72 -3.73 -8.06
CA VAL A 20 43.63 -4.34 -8.84
C VAL A 20 42.46 -4.74 -7.94
N PHE A 21 42.74 -5.35 -6.78
CA PHE A 21 41.71 -5.69 -5.80
C PHE A 21 41.03 -4.43 -5.25
N ALA A 22 41.78 -3.38 -4.92
CA ALA A 22 41.24 -2.12 -4.44
C ALA A 22 40.35 -1.43 -5.49
N VAL A 23 40.75 -1.43 -6.77
CA VAL A 23 39.94 -0.89 -7.88
C VAL A 23 38.67 -1.73 -8.04
N PHE A 24 38.76 -3.05 -7.99
CA PHE A 24 37.59 -3.93 -8.10
C PHE A 24 36.61 -3.74 -6.93
N ALA A 25 37.11 -3.66 -5.70
CA ALA A 25 36.32 -3.37 -4.52
C ALA A 25 35.67 -1.98 -4.60
N PHE A 26 36.42 -0.96 -5.05
CA PHE A 26 35.89 0.38 -5.27
C PHE A 26 34.79 0.41 -6.34
N SER A 27 34.92 -0.35 -7.42
CA SER A 27 33.88 -0.49 -8.44
C SER A 27 32.63 -1.21 -7.92
N ILE A 28 32.78 -2.25 -7.10
CA ILE A 28 31.63 -2.93 -6.46
C ILE A 28 30.92 -1.98 -5.50
N VAL A 29 31.66 -1.29 -4.64
CA VAL A 29 31.11 -0.32 -3.69
C VAL A 29 30.45 0.85 -4.44
N GLY A 30 31.09 1.36 -5.49
CA GLY A 30 30.53 2.41 -6.34
C GLY A 30 29.26 1.97 -7.07
N GLY A 31 29.23 0.74 -7.58
CA GLY A 31 28.03 0.16 -8.20
C GLY A 31 26.89 -0.05 -7.21
N ALA A 32 27.18 -0.56 -6.00
CA ALA A 32 26.20 -0.72 -4.94
C ALA A 32 25.65 0.63 -4.45
N PHE A 33 26.53 1.63 -4.29
CA PHE A 33 26.13 2.99 -3.94
C PHE A 33 25.29 3.64 -5.04
N TYR A 34 25.64 3.41 -6.30
CA TYR A 34 24.86 3.89 -7.45
C TYR A 34 23.45 3.29 -7.45
N LEU A 35 23.30 1.97 -7.24
CA LEU A 35 21.99 1.32 -7.12
C LEU A 35 21.19 1.83 -5.90
N ALA A 36 21.84 2.07 -4.77
CA ALA A 36 21.21 2.64 -3.58
C ALA A 36 20.70 4.08 -3.78
N THR A 37 21.34 4.84 -4.67
CA THR A 37 20.94 6.22 -5.02
C THR A 37 20.02 6.29 -6.24
N HIS A 38 19.85 5.17 -6.95
CA HIS A 38 19.06 5.05 -8.17
C HIS A 38 18.25 3.75 -8.13
N THR A 39 17.32 3.65 -7.18
CA THR A 39 16.52 2.44 -6.95
C THR A 39 15.62 2.11 -8.15
N GLN A 40 15.32 3.10 -8.98
CA GLN A 40 14.53 2.94 -10.19
C GLN A 40 15.18 1.94 -11.14
N ILE A 41 16.51 1.79 -11.12
CA ILE A 41 17.19 0.79 -11.96
C ILE A 41 16.72 -0.63 -11.62
N VAL A 42 16.51 -0.92 -10.33
CA VAL A 42 16.03 -2.23 -9.88
C VAL A 42 14.57 -2.40 -10.30
N ILE A 43 13.75 -1.36 -10.12
CA ILE A 43 12.32 -1.39 -10.46
C ILE A 43 12.13 -1.53 -11.98
N ASP A 44 12.85 -0.75 -12.78
CA ASP A 44 12.84 -0.83 -14.25
C ASP A 44 13.18 -2.24 -14.74
N ILE A 45 14.10 -2.95 -14.07
CA ILE A 45 14.44 -4.34 -14.42
C ILE A 45 13.27 -5.27 -14.13
N ILE A 46 12.58 -5.09 -13.01
CA ILE A 46 11.43 -5.92 -12.60
C ILE A 46 10.23 -5.66 -13.52
N GLN A 47 9.98 -4.40 -13.89
CA GLN A 47 8.86 -3.99 -14.75
C GLN A 47 9.17 -4.14 -16.25
N LYS A 48 10.42 -4.43 -16.64
CA LYS A 48 10.82 -4.43 -18.05
C LYS A 48 10.00 -5.43 -18.87
N GLY A 49 9.14 -4.91 -19.73
CA GLY A 49 8.28 -5.74 -20.57
C GLY A 49 7.10 -6.38 -19.82
N ALA A 50 6.84 -5.96 -18.59
CA ALA A 50 5.60 -6.27 -17.89
C ALA A 50 4.44 -5.60 -18.64
N MET A 51 3.63 -6.41 -19.30
CA MET A 51 2.47 -5.98 -20.06
C MET A 51 1.27 -6.80 -19.62
N VAL A 52 0.14 -6.13 -19.39
CA VAL A 52 -1.15 -6.76 -19.08
C VAL A 52 -2.06 -6.50 -20.27
N ASN A 53 -2.53 -7.58 -20.91
CA ASN A 53 -3.35 -7.49 -22.14
C ASN A 53 -2.75 -6.58 -23.23
N GLY A 54 -1.42 -6.59 -23.37
CA GLY A 54 -0.72 -5.76 -24.36
C GLY A 54 -0.61 -4.28 -24.00
N LYS A 55 -0.96 -3.88 -22.77
CA LYS A 55 -0.80 -2.54 -22.22
C LYS A 55 0.30 -2.51 -21.14
N PRO A 56 1.02 -1.39 -20.97
CA PRO A 56 1.97 -1.22 -19.87
C PRO A 56 1.26 -1.21 -18.51
N LEU A 57 2.00 -1.50 -17.43
CA LEU A 57 1.47 -1.45 -16.06
C LEU A 57 0.89 -0.07 -15.67
N ASN A 58 1.51 1.01 -16.14
CA ASN A 58 0.98 2.37 -16.05
C ASN A 58 0.32 2.73 -17.39
N SER A 59 -1.01 2.76 -17.42
CA SER A 59 -1.81 2.98 -18.63
C SER A 59 -2.90 4.04 -18.42
N TYR A 60 -3.09 4.92 -19.40
CA TYR A 60 -4.24 5.83 -19.45
C TYR A 60 -5.50 5.17 -20.05
N GLU A 61 -5.38 3.92 -20.47
CA GLU A 61 -6.47 3.07 -20.93
C GLU A 61 -6.69 1.93 -19.92
N PRO A 62 -7.93 1.44 -19.76
CA PRO A 62 -8.22 0.35 -18.84
C PRO A 62 -7.47 -0.92 -19.22
N LEU A 63 -7.04 -1.75 -18.27
CA LEU A 63 -6.26 -2.95 -18.58
C LEU A 63 -7.12 -4.07 -19.20
N TYR A 64 -8.41 -4.11 -18.86
CA TYR A 64 -9.38 -5.09 -19.34
C TYR A 64 -10.55 -4.39 -20.05
N ASP A 65 -11.39 -5.19 -20.72
CA ASP A 65 -12.65 -4.69 -21.26
C ASP A 65 -13.63 -4.43 -20.10
N PRO A 66 -14.43 -3.36 -20.16
CA PRO A 66 -15.38 -3.03 -19.10
C PRO A 66 -16.45 -4.11 -18.97
N VAL A 67 -16.75 -4.49 -17.72
CA VAL A 67 -17.78 -5.42 -17.34
C VAL A 67 -18.87 -4.65 -16.60
N ASN A 68 -20.13 -4.95 -16.91
CA ASN A 68 -21.29 -4.49 -16.17
C ASN A 68 -22.27 -5.67 -16.06
N GLY A 69 -22.23 -6.40 -14.96
CA GLY A 69 -23.02 -7.61 -14.80
C GLY A 69 -22.65 -8.48 -13.61
N GLU A 70 -23.40 -9.58 -13.47
CA GLU A 70 -23.24 -10.56 -12.41
C GLU A 70 -22.00 -11.45 -12.65
N LYS A 71 -21.22 -11.65 -11.58
CA LYS A 71 -20.09 -12.58 -11.49
C LYS A 71 -20.59 -13.99 -11.18
N GLU A 72 -19.75 -15.00 -11.42
CA GLU A 72 -20.10 -16.41 -11.14
C GLU A 72 -20.44 -16.68 -9.66
N ASN A 73 -19.96 -15.84 -8.74
CA ASN A 73 -20.22 -15.93 -7.30
C ASN A 73 -21.52 -15.20 -6.85
N GLY A 74 -22.31 -14.65 -7.80
CA GLY A 74 -23.57 -13.94 -7.53
C GLY A 74 -23.42 -12.44 -7.22
N GLN A 75 -22.20 -11.93 -7.16
CA GLN A 75 -21.95 -10.50 -6.95
C GLN A 75 -22.14 -9.71 -8.25
N TYR A 76 -22.50 -8.44 -8.16
CA TYR A 76 -22.59 -7.56 -9.33
C TYR A 76 -21.32 -6.72 -9.46
N LEU A 77 -20.77 -6.58 -10.67
CA LEU A 77 -19.55 -5.81 -10.95
C LEU A 77 -19.82 -4.76 -12.02
N ILE A 78 -19.38 -3.53 -11.75
CA ILE A 78 -19.18 -2.47 -12.75
C ILE A 78 -17.70 -2.14 -12.76
N SER A 79 -16.99 -2.46 -13.84
CA SER A 79 -15.53 -2.34 -13.92
C SER A 79 -15.05 -1.26 -14.89
N GLU A 80 -13.78 -0.89 -14.74
CA GLU A 80 -13.03 0.03 -15.61
C GLU A 80 -13.66 1.43 -15.67
N ILE A 81 -14.18 1.91 -14.54
CA ILE A 81 -14.73 3.25 -14.39
C ILE A 81 -13.56 4.24 -14.31
N ASN A 82 -13.43 5.11 -15.30
CA ASN A 82 -12.40 6.15 -15.30
C ASN A 82 -12.78 7.28 -14.33
N TYR A 83 -11.94 7.55 -13.34
CA TYR A 83 -12.15 8.64 -12.38
C TYR A 83 -11.29 9.88 -12.63
N GLY A 84 -10.40 9.84 -13.64
CA GLY A 84 -9.47 10.93 -13.91
C GLY A 84 -8.52 10.68 -15.09
N SER A 85 -7.80 11.73 -15.48
CA SER A 85 -6.84 11.68 -16.60
C SER A 85 -5.48 12.33 -16.30
N ASP A 86 -5.28 12.83 -15.09
CA ASP A 86 -4.04 13.52 -14.71
C ASP A 86 -2.88 12.52 -14.53
N TYR A 87 -3.21 11.30 -14.14
CA TYR A 87 -2.28 10.21 -13.88
C TYR A 87 -2.72 8.94 -14.64
N PRO A 88 -1.79 8.04 -15.03
CA PRO A 88 -2.17 6.72 -15.52
C PRO A 88 -2.84 5.93 -14.38
N ASN A 89 -3.49 4.83 -14.74
CA ASN A 89 -4.18 3.94 -13.80
C ASN A 89 -5.32 4.64 -13.04
N SER A 90 -5.93 5.67 -13.63
CA SER A 90 -7.07 6.37 -13.05
C SER A 90 -8.40 5.63 -13.27
N PHE A 91 -8.45 4.37 -12.85
CA PHE A 91 -9.61 3.49 -12.99
C PHE A 91 -10.02 2.84 -11.66
N LEU A 92 -11.31 2.62 -11.48
CA LEU A 92 -11.85 1.91 -10.32
C LEU A 92 -12.91 0.91 -10.76
N ASP A 93 -13.14 -0.09 -9.91
CA ASP A 93 -14.22 -1.06 -10.02
C ASP A 93 -15.16 -0.92 -8.83
N ILE A 94 -16.45 -1.14 -9.06
CA ILE A 94 -17.46 -1.22 -8.01
C ILE A 94 -18.06 -2.62 -8.00
N THR A 95 -17.92 -3.33 -6.89
CA THR A 95 -18.52 -4.66 -6.66
C THR A 95 -19.60 -4.57 -5.59
N TYR A 96 -20.76 -5.13 -5.87
CA TYR A 96 -21.93 -5.18 -4.99
C TYR A 96 -22.19 -6.62 -4.55
N PRO A 97 -22.76 -6.85 -3.34
CA PRO A 97 -23.01 -8.20 -2.85
C PRO A 97 -23.96 -9.02 -3.74
N ASP A 98 -24.87 -8.35 -4.43
CA ASP A 98 -25.88 -8.89 -5.35
C ASP A 98 -26.35 -7.78 -6.32
N ASP A 99 -27.37 -8.06 -7.13
CA ASP A 99 -27.95 -7.12 -8.11
C ASP A 99 -29.00 -6.15 -7.52
N ASP A 100 -29.29 -6.22 -6.21
CA ASP A 100 -30.12 -5.24 -5.51
C ASP A 100 -29.29 -3.99 -5.19
N LEU A 101 -29.10 -3.14 -6.19
CA LEU A 101 -28.30 -1.92 -6.05
C LEU A 101 -28.92 -0.89 -5.10
N GLU A 102 -30.22 -0.96 -4.82
CA GLU A 102 -30.93 0.01 -3.97
C GLU A 102 -30.76 -0.26 -2.47
N ALA A 103 -30.18 -1.41 -2.09
CA ALA A 103 -29.92 -1.71 -0.68
C ALA A 103 -28.91 -0.72 -0.08
N ASP A 104 -29.28 -0.12 1.06
CA ASP A 104 -28.43 0.81 1.78
C ASP A 104 -27.24 0.10 2.45
N ARG A 105 -26.13 0.00 1.70
CA ARG A 105 -24.91 -0.69 2.12
C ARG A 105 -23.75 0.29 2.28
N PRO A 106 -22.94 0.19 3.35
CA PRO A 106 -21.74 1.00 3.49
C PRO A 106 -20.75 0.75 2.35
N THR A 107 -19.99 1.78 2.01
CA THR A 107 -18.98 1.73 0.95
C THR A 107 -17.61 1.47 1.54
N LEU A 108 -16.87 0.50 1.01
CA LEU A 108 -15.48 0.22 1.39
C LEU A 108 -14.58 0.54 0.21
N PHE A 109 -13.65 1.48 0.38
CA PHE A 109 -12.59 1.72 -0.59
C PHE A 109 -11.41 0.81 -0.29
N TYR A 110 -10.96 0.06 -1.29
CA TYR A 110 -9.81 -0.82 -1.19
C TYR A 110 -8.67 -0.32 -2.07
N PHE A 111 -7.47 -0.24 -1.49
CA PHE A 111 -6.22 0.07 -2.17
C PHE A 111 -5.27 -1.13 -2.09
N HIS A 112 -4.86 -1.64 -3.24
CA HIS A 112 -4.00 -2.82 -3.33
C HIS A 112 -2.56 -2.55 -2.86
N GLY A 113 -1.85 -3.61 -2.46
CA GLY A 113 -0.42 -3.60 -2.19
C GLY A 113 0.45 -3.72 -3.45
N GLY A 114 1.70 -4.20 -3.31
CA GLY A 114 2.63 -4.35 -4.44
C GLY A 114 3.77 -3.34 -4.49
N GLY A 115 4.09 -2.71 -3.35
CA GLY A 115 5.27 -1.86 -3.18
C GLY A 115 5.31 -0.62 -4.08
N PHE A 116 4.15 -0.15 -4.55
CA PHE A 116 3.97 0.94 -5.52
C PHE A 116 4.57 0.69 -6.91
N PHE A 117 5.19 -0.47 -7.19
CA PHE A 117 5.76 -0.79 -8.50
C PHE A 117 4.96 -1.87 -9.26
N ALA A 118 4.02 -2.54 -8.58
CA ALA A 118 3.18 -3.56 -9.16
C ALA A 118 1.83 -3.62 -8.42
N GLY A 119 0.95 -4.49 -8.92
CA GLY A 119 -0.41 -4.63 -8.43
C GLY A 119 -1.42 -3.88 -9.31
N SER A 120 -2.69 -4.24 -9.14
CA SER A 120 -3.85 -3.56 -9.72
C SER A 120 -5.11 -4.02 -9.01
N LYS A 121 -6.24 -3.36 -9.25
CA LYS A 121 -7.56 -3.79 -8.80
C LYS A 121 -7.91 -5.21 -9.25
N ASN A 122 -7.38 -5.65 -10.40
CA ASN A 122 -7.63 -6.99 -10.95
C ASN A 122 -6.67 -8.06 -10.42
N MET A 123 -5.42 -7.70 -10.10
CA MET A 123 -4.37 -8.63 -9.65
C MET A 123 -4.18 -8.64 -8.13
N GLY A 124 -4.61 -7.57 -7.46
CA GLY A 124 -4.33 -7.34 -6.04
C GLY A 124 -2.86 -7.07 -5.75
N ASP A 125 -2.40 -7.52 -4.58
CA ASP A 125 -1.00 -7.43 -4.17
C ASP A 125 -0.23 -8.70 -4.61
N PRO A 126 0.72 -8.60 -5.58
CA PRO A 126 1.52 -9.75 -6.00
C PRO A 126 2.53 -10.22 -4.94
N LEU A 127 2.70 -9.50 -3.84
CA LEU A 127 3.58 -9.83 -2.72
C LEU A 127 2.84 -10.42 -1.52
N ALA A 128 1.50 -10.49 -1.56
CA ALA A 128 0.69 -11.02 -0.46
C ALA A 128 0.71 -12.56 -0.39
N ALA A 129 0.25 -13.09 0.74
CA ALA A 129 0.19 -14.53 1.01
C ALA A 129 -0.78 -15.32 0.10
N SER A 130 -1.72 -14.65 -0.57
CA SER A 130 -2.72 -15.27 -1.46
C SER A 130 -3.31 -14.26 -2.46
N GLU A 131 -4.17 -14.75 -3.35
CA GLU A 131 -4.93 -13.94 -4.32
C GLU A 131 -5.84 -12.93 -3.58
N ALA A 132 -5.44 -11.66 -3.55
CA ALA A 132 -6.17 -10.61 -2.84
C ALA A 132 -7.58 -10.33 -3.40
N THR A 133 -7.90 -10.81 -4.61
CA THR A 133 -9.26 -10.76 -5.16
C THR A 133 -10.27 -11.52 -4.32
N TYR A 134 -9.85 -12.58 -3.63
CA TYR A 134 -10.72 -13.33 -2.71
C TYR A 134 -11.12 -12.52 -1.49
N LEU A 135 -10.18 -11.78 -0.89
CA LEU A 135 -10.48 -10.91 0.24
C LEU A 135 -11.54 -9.86 -0.12
N ILE A 136 -11.46 -9.30 -1.33
CA ILE A 136 -12.45 -8.34 -1.84
C ILE A 136 -13.83 -8.98 -1.99
N ASP A 137 -13.88 -10.18 -2.58
CA ASP A 137 -15.12 -10.95 -2.70
C ASP A 137 -15.74 -11.22 -1.31
N ASP A 138 -14.92 -11.57 -0.33
CA ASP A 138 -15.39 -11.92 1.01
C ASP A 138 -15.85 -10.68 1.79
N LEU A 139 -15.17 -9.53 1.65
CA LEU A 139 -15.64 -8.25 2.17
C LEU A 139 -16.99 -7.87 1.56
N CYS A 140 -17.13 -8.03 0.23
CA CYS A 140 -18.37 -7.78 -0.48
C CYS A 140 -19.49 -8.71 0.02
N ALA A 141 -19.20 -10.00 0.22
CA ALA A 141 -20.16 -10.97 0.77
C ALA A 141 -20.62 -10.64 2.20
N LYS A 142 -19.90 -9.78 2.94
CA LYS A 142 -20.34 -9.26 4.25
C LYS A 142 -21.30 -8.08 4.14
N GLY A 143 -21.71 -7.67 2.94
CA GLY A 143 -22.71 -6.62 2.73
C GLY A 143 -22.11 -5.22 2.61
N TYR A 144 -20.91 -5.12 2.04
CA TYR A 144 -20.27 -3.85 1.69
C TYR A 144 -20.29 -3.68 0.17
N ASN A 145 -20.52 -2.44 -0.30
CA ASN A 145 -20.19 -2.09 -1.68
C ASN A 145 -18.69 -1.79 -1.74
N ILE A 146 -17.95 -2.51 -2.57
CA ILE A 146 -16.49 -2.36 -2.64
C ILE A 146 -16.10 -1.48 -3.82
N VAL A 147 -15.41 -0.38 -3.54
CA VAL A 147 -14.76 0.47 -4.53
C VAL A 147 -13.28 0.12 -4.55
N ASN A 148 -12.84 -0.65 -5.54
CA ASN A 148 -11.47 -1.11 -5.68
C ASN A 148 -10.71 -0.19 -6.64
N VAL A 149 -9.66 0.48 -6.16
CA VAL A 149 -9.07 1.65 -6.82
C VAL A 149 -7.66 1.33 -7.33
N ASP A 150 -7.44 1.49 -8.64
CA ASP A 150 -6.10 1.55 -9.21
C ASP A 150 -5.46 2.92 -8.93
N TYR A 151 -4.13 2.96 -8.86
CA TYR A 151 -3.35 4.18 -8.73
C TYR A 151 -2.02 4.07 -9.51
N VAL A 152 -1.38 5.21 -9.70
CA VAL A 152 -0.13 5.36 -10.45
C VAL A 152 1.00 4.64 -9.71
N LEU A 153 1.76 3.86 -10.48
CA LEU A 153 2.91 3.13 -9.97
C LEU A 153 4.20 3.89 -10.29
N VAL A 154 5.25 3.66 -9.51
CA VAL A 154 6.59 4.08 -9.89
C VAL A 154 7.06 3.32 -11.14
N PRO A 155 7.91 3.93 -11.98
CA PRO A 155 8.52 5.26 -11.84
C PRO A 155 7.66 6.45 -12.33
N GLU A 156 6.47 6.22 -12.90
CA GLU A 156 5.64 7.29 -13.46
C GLU A 156 5.02 8.22 -12.42
N GLY A 157 4.75 7.72 -11.21
CA GLY A 157 4.26 8.52 -10.08
C GLY A 157 5.03 8.21 -8.80
N HIS A 158 5.36 9.25 -8.05
CA HIS A 158 6.11 9.16 -6.80
C HIS A 158 5.29 9.75 -5.65
N PHE A 159 5.65 9.48 -4.40
CA PHE A 159 5.01 10.12 -3.26
C PHE A 159 5.03 11.67 -3.39
N PRO A 160 3.88 12.38 -3.24
CA PRO A 160 2.56 11.91 -2.79
C PRO A 160 1.53 11.68 -3.91
N ASP A 161 1.92 11.51 -5.17
CA ASP A 161 1.02 11.35 -6.32
C ASP A 161 -0.07 10.28 -6.12
N PRO A 162 0.20 9.05 -5.61
CA PRO A 162 -0.86 8.09 -5.36
C PRO A 162 -1.90 8.56 -4.33
N LEU A 163 -1.52 9.39 -3.36
CA LEU A 163 -2.48 9.97 -2.39
C LEU A 163 -3.33 11.07 -3.03
N ILE A 164 -2.72 11.90 -3.90
CA ILE A 164 -3.45 12.91 -4.68
C ILE A 164 -4.48 12.20 -5.57
N GLN A 165 -4.07 11.12 -6.22
CA GLN A 165 -4.93 10.34 -7.09
C GLN A 165 -6.03 9.58 -6.32
N ALA A 166 -5.75 9.04 -5.14
CA ALA A 166 -6.78 8.50 -4.26
C ALA A 166 -7.83 9.57 -3.89
N ASN A 167 -7.39 10.81 -3.65
CA ASN A 167 -8.29 11.94 -3.40
C ASN A 167 -9.15 12.30 -4.64
N GLN A 168 -8.62 12.11 -5.86
CA GLN A 168 -9.40 12.24 -7.11
C GLN A 168 -10.47 11.14 -7.22
N ALA A 169 -10.12 9.88 -6.90
CA ALA A 169 -11.08 8.78 -6.87
C ALA A 169 -12.20 9.04 -5.85
N PHE A 170 -11.88 9.57 -4.67
CA PHE A 170 -12.89 10.00 -3.71
C PHE A 170 -13.79 11.11 -4.27
N ALA A 171 -13.22 12.13 -4.92
CA ALA A 171 -14.00 13.20 -5.54
C ALA A 171 -14.99 12.66 -6.56
N TYR A 172 -14.53 11.77 -7.43
CA TYR A 172 -15.37 11.13 -8.43
C TYR A 172 -16.53 10.36 -7.79
N ILE A 173 -16.27 9.55 -6.76
CA ILE A 173 -17.33 8.81 -6.06
C ILE A 173 -18.25 9.72 -5.25
N MET A 174 -17.76 10.83 -4.69
CA MET A 174 -18.65 11.79 -4.01
C MET A 174 -19.58 12.50 -5.01
N GLU A 175 -19.12 12.74 -6.25
CA GLU A 175 -19.92 13.36 -7.31
C GLU A 175 -20.92 12.37 -7.92
N HIS A 176 -20.49 11.15 -8.23
CA HIS A 176 -21.28 10.15 -8.96
C HIS A 176 -21.86 9.03 -8.09
N GLY A 177 -21.60 9.01 -6.78
CA GLY A 177 -21.98 7.90 -5.89
C GLY A 177 -23.47 7.55 -5.93
N LYS A 178 -24.34 8.53 -6.16
CA LYS A 178 -25.79 8.29 -6.34
C LYS A 178 -26.12 7.54 -7.62
N GLU A 179 -25.38 7.78 -8.70
CA GLU A 179 -25.54 7.07 -9.97
C GLU A 179 -25.12 5.60 -9.84
N TYR A 180 -24.19 5.34 -8.92
CA TYR A 180 -23.70 4.01 -8.58
C TYR A 180 -24.35 3.42 -7.33
N HIS A 181 -25.42 4.03 -6.79
CA HIS A 181 -26.12 3.56 -5.58
C HIS A 181 -25.20 3.28 -4.37
N LEU A 182 -24.18 4.12 -4.17
CA LEU A 182 -23.23 4.01 -3.07
C LEU A 182 -23.66 4.86 -1.86
N ASN A 183 -23.65 4.28 -0.66
CA ASN A 183 -23.73 5.05 0.57
C ASN A 183 -22.34 5.59 0.93
N THR A 184 -22.12 6.87 0.66
CA THR A 184 -20.87 7.59 0.94
C THR A 184 -20.88 8.32 2.30
N ASP A 185 -21.94 8.14 3.10
CA ASP A 185 -22.00 8.66 4.47
C ASP A 185 -21.34 7.68 5.47
N LYS A 186 -21.13 6.43 5.04
CA LYS A 186 -20.52 5.35 5.84
C LYS A 186 -19.41 4.68 5.04
N ILE A 187 -18.22 5.28 5.11
CA ILE A 187 -17.04 4.84 4.36
C ILE A 187 -16.08 4.06 5.26
N VAL A 188 -15.62 2.91 4.77
CA VAL A 188 -14.45 2.21 5.30
C VAL A 188 -13.30 2.39 4.32
N LEU A 189 -12.11 2.74 4.81
CA LEU A 189 -10.89 2.72 4.02
C LEU A 189 -10.08 1.49 4.39
N MET A 190 -9.66 0.70 3.41
CA MET A 190 -8.84 -0.48 3.63
C MET A 190 -7.70 -0.53 2.62
N GLY A 191 -6.54 -0.98 3.06
CA GLY A 191 -5.46 -1.31 2.14
C GLY A 191 -4.50 -2.31 2.76
N SER A 192 -3.73 -2.97 1.91
CA SER A 192 -2.67 -3.90 2.29
C SER A 192 -1.31 -3.38 1.82
N SER A 193 -0.26 -3.55 2.63
CA SER A 193 1.11 -3.17 2.26
C SER A 193 1.23 -1.70 1.79
N ALA A 194 1.54 -1.47 0.50
CA ALA A 194 1.52 -0.14 -0.12
C ALA A 194 0.17 0.57 0.04
N GLY A 195 -0.96 -0.12 -0.18
CA GLY A 195 -2.29 0.44 0.07
C GLY A 195 -2.55 0.72 1.55
N ALA A 196 -1.96 -0.07 2.45
CA ALA A 196 -2.05 0.16 3.89
C ALA A 196 -1.33 1.46 4.30
N ILE A 197 -0.16 1.75 3.69
CA ILE A 197 0.51 3.05 3.81
C ILE A 197 -0.43 4.17 3.35
N MET A 198 -1.07 4.01 2.18
CA MET A 198 -1.96 5.03 1.62
C MET A 198 -3.12 5.35 2.56
N VAL A 199 -3.86 4.34 3.03
CA VAL A 199 -5.03 4.60 3.91
C VAL A 199 -4.64 5.16 5.27
N SER A 200 -3.45 4.82 5.79
CA SER A 200 -2.91 5.40 7.03
C SER A 200 -2.59 6.89 6.85
N GLN A 201 -1.97 7.24 5.72
CA GLN A 201 -1.65 8.62 5.37
C GLN A 201 -2.93 9.42 5.07
N ILE A 202 -3.91 8.85 4.35
CA ILE A 202 -5.20 9.49 4.06
C ILE A 202 -5.98 9.77 5.34
N GLY A 203 -6.04 8.82 6.28
CA GLY A 203 -6.67 9.04 7.59
C GLY A 203 -6.06 10.25 8.31
N THR A 204 -4.75 10.42 8.21
CA THR A 204 -4.01 11.54 8.81
C THR A 204 -4.26 12.84 8.03
N VAL A 205 -4.29 12.82 6.70
CA VAL A 205 -4.62 13.98 5.85
C VAL A 205 -6.02 14.51 6.17
N VAL A 206 -7.00 13.62 6.34
CA VAL A 206 -8.39 14.01 6.62
C VAL A 206 -8.55 14.55 8.04
N SER A 207 -7.76 14.06 9.00
CA SER A 207 -7.89 14.43 10.43
C SER A 207 -6.91 15.51 10.91
N ASN A 208 -5.85 15.82 10.16
CA ASN A 208 -4.84 16.80 10.56
C ASN A 208 -4.49 17.76 9.41
N SER A 209 -4.95 19.01 9.53
CA SER A 209 -4.71 20.06 8.53
C SER A 209 -3.24 20.44 8.33
N GLU A 210 -2.38 20.27 9.34
CA GLU A 210 -0.95 20.53 9.20
C GLU A 210 -0.29 19.46 8.31
N TYR A 211 -0.65 18.20 8.51
CA TYR A 211 -0.18 17.10 7.67
C TYR A 211 -0.74 17.19 6.24
N ALA A 212 -2.02 17.52 6.10
CA ALA A 212 -2.65 17.79 4.80
C ALA A 212 -1.87 18.88 4.02
N LYS A 213 -1.54 20.00 4.68
CA LYS A 213 -0.74 21.08 4.09
C LYS A 213 0.70 20.66 3.79
N LEU A 214 1.30 19.83 4.63
CA LEU A 214 2.65 19.29 4.43
C LEU A 214 2.72 18.43 3.15
N LEU A 215 1.64 17.71 2.82
CA LEU A 215 1.54 16.94 1.57
C LEU A 215 0.96 17.74 0.40
N GLY A 216 0.38 18.92 0.66
CA GLY A 216 -0.27 19.74 -0.36
C GLY A 216 -1.61 19.16 -0.82
N ILE A 217 -2.30 18.42 0.04
CA ILE A 217 -3.57 17.75 -0.25
C ILE A 217 -4.71 18.46 0.49
N GLU A 218 -5.75 18.83 -0.24
CA GLU A 218 -7.03 19.25 0.35
C GLU A 218 -7.96 18.02 0.39
N PRO A 219 -8.30 17.49 1.58
CA PRO A 219 -9.09 16.27 1.67
C PRO A 219 -10.50 16.48 1.13
N VAL A 220 -10.91 15.61 0.21
CA VAL A 220 -12.29 15.56 -0.31
C VAL A 220 -13.23 14.93 0.73
N LEU A 221 -12.79 13.84 1.35
CA LEU A 221 -13.55 13.17 2.41
C LEU A 221 -13.53 14.00 3.68
N LYS A 222 -14.68 14.04 4.36
CA LYS A 222 -14.77 14.57 5.72
C LYS A 222 -14.53 13.43 6.72
N LYS A 223 -13.94 13.75 7.87
CA LYS A 223 -13.67 12.76 8.92
C LYS A 223 -14.93 12.01 9.36
N GLU A 224 -16.08 12.69 9.38
CA GLU A 224 -17.37 12.11 9.78
C GLU A 224 -17.90 11.05 8.81
N GLN A 225 -17.42 11.05 7.56
CA GLN A 225 -17.78 10.02 6.57
C GLN A 225 -16.97 8.74 6.77
N ILE A 226 -15.77 8.82 7.37
CA ILE A 226 -14.88 7.67 7.56
C ILE A 226 -15.27 6.96 8.85
N SER A 227 -15.97 5.84 8.72
CA SER A 227 -16.42 5.00 9.82
C SER A 227 -15.28 4.17 10.43
N ALA A 228 -14.35 3.70 9.59
CA ALA A 228 -13.18 2.93 10.04
C ALA A 228 -12.05 2.93 9.00
N ILE A 229 -10.82 2.73 9.46
CA ILE A 229 -9.64 2.46 8.63
C ILE A 229 -9.07 1.07 8.98
N VAL A 230 -8.84 0.23 7.97
CA VAL A 230 -8.24 -1.10 8.10
C VAL A 230 -6.84 -1.05 7.49
N VAL A 231 -5.82 -1.26 8.31
CA VAL A 231 -4.41 -1.18 7.93
C VAL A 231 -3.78 -2.57 7.99
N ASP A 232 -3.62 -3.21 6.84
CA ASP A 232 -3.04 -4.56 6.74
C ASP A 232 -1.53 -4.49 6.41
N ASP A 233 -0.71 -4.57 7.46
CA ASP A 233 0.75 -4.72 7.40
C ASP A 233 1.49 -3.58 6.67
N ALA A 234 1.30 -2.33 7.12
CA ALA A 234 1.91 -1.16 6.50
C ALA A 234 3.37 -0.90 6.95
N PRO A 235 4.35 -0.82 6.03
CA PRO A 235 5.67 -0.29 6.36
C PRO A 235 5.63 1.25 6.51
N LEU A 236 5.77 1.79 7.72
CA LEU A 236 5.69 3.23 8.00
C LEU A 236 7.00 3.82 8.57
N ILE A 237 7.77 3.04 9.31
CA ILE A 237 8.97 3.49 10.04
C ILE A 237 10.22 3.16 9.22
N TYR A 238 10.62 4.10 8.38
CA TYR A 238 11.66 3.88 7.36
C TYR A 238 13.01 3.42 7.92
N GLU A 239 13.37 3.87 9.11
CA GLU A 239 14.62 3.52 9.79
C GLU A 239 14.76 2.02 9.99
N ASP A 240 13.66 1.34 10.33
CA ASP A 240 13.61 -0.08 10.69
C ASP A 240 13.52 -1.00 9.47
N PHE A 241 13.28 -0.43 8.28
CA PHE A 241 13.11 -1.22 7.08
C PHE A 241 14.37 -2.02 6.72
N SER A 242 14.12 -3.25 6.28
CA SER A 242 15.11 -4.07 5.57
C SER A 242 15.62 -3.35 4.33
N LEU A 243 16.79 -3.74 3.81
CA LEU A 243 17.32 -3.14 2.58
C LEU A 243 16.35 -3.29 1.40
N ALA A 244 15.65 -4.42 1.32
CA ALA A 244 14.66 -4.66 0.28
C ALA A 244 13.49 -3.67 0.39
N CYS A 245 12.92 -3.49 1.59
CA CYS A 245 11.85 -2.52 1.82
C CYS A 245 12.32 -1.08 1.58
N LYS A 246 13.57 -0.72 1.96
CA LYS A 246 14.17 0.59 1.63
C LYS A 246 14.30 0.83 0.13
N ILE A 247 14.58 -0.21 -0.67
CA ILE A 247 14.59 -0.08 -2.13
C ILE A 247 13.19 0.22 -2.66
N LEU A 248 12.16 -0.49 -2.19
CA LEU A 248 10.78 -0.28 -2.64
C LEU A 248 10.25 1.09 -2.23
N VAL A 249 10.26 1.38 -0.92
CA VAL A 249 9.74 2.64 -0.38
C VAL A 249 10.63 3.82 -0.77
N GLY A 250 11.95 3.65 -0.78
CA GLY A 250 12.86 4.70 -1.26
C GLY A 250 12.61 5.03 -2.73
N ASN A 251 12.25 4.03 -3.55
CA ASN A 251 11.83 4.27 -4.91
C ASN A 251 10.53 5.06 -4.98
N TYR A 252 9.50 4.62 -4.25
CA TYR A 252 8.24 5.33 -4.12
C TYR A 252 8.42 6.79 -3.72
N VAL A 253 9.25 7.06 -2.69
CA VAL A 253 9.42 8.42 -2.18
C VAL A 253 10.18 9.32 -3.16
N LYS A 254 11.30 8.85 -3.74
CA LYS A 254 12.12 9.69 -4.62
C LYS A 254 13.10 8.98 -5.57
N GLY A 255 13.08 7.65 -5.64
CA GLY A 255 14.11 6.91 -6.39
C GLY A 255 15.42 6.65 -5.62
N SER A 256 15.45 6.72 -4.29
CA SER A 256 16.66 6.45 -3.51
C SER A 256 16.38 5.93 -2.11
N ILE A 257 17.26 5.05 -1.61
CA ILE A 257 17.21 4.58 -0.21
C ILE A 257 17.66 5.63 0.82
N PHE A 258 18.25 6.74 0.37
CA PHE A 258 18.79 7.79 1.23
C PHE A 258 17.81 8.95 1.30
N LEU A 259 16.80 8.81 2.16
CA LEU A 259 15.82 9.86 2.41
C LEU A 259 16.40 10.95 3.32
N SER A 260 16.07 12.20 3.01
CA SER A 260 16.34 13.36 3.85
C SER A 260 15.34 13.40 5.00
N LYS A 261 15.68 14.15 6.06
CA LYS A 261 14.76 14.34 7.20
C LYS A 261 13.38 14.84 6.77
N SER A 262 13.31 15.79 5.84
CA SER A 262 12.04 16.32 5.35
C SER A 262 11.23 15.30 4.53
N GLU A 263 11.89 14.35 3.86
CA GLU A 263 11.18 13.27 3.15
C GLU A 263 10.63 12.23 4.12
N LEU A 264 11.41 11.88 5.14
CA LEU A 264 10.99 10.98 6.22
C LEU A 264 9.81 11.58 7.02
N GLU A 265 9.92 12.86 7.37
CA GLU A 265 8.86 13.60 8.07
C GLU A 265 7.56 13.70 7.25
N ARG A 266 7.65 13.76 5.92
CA ARG A 266 6.45 13.72 5.07
C ARG A 266 5.90 12.30 4.93
N TYR A 267 6.75 11.29 4.92
CA TYR A 267 6.36 9.89 4.69
C TYR A 267 5.69 9.25 5.92
N ASP A 268 6.30 9.41 7.10
CA ASP A 268 5.79 8.84 8.35
C ASP A 268 4.64 9.68 8.90
N CYS A 269 3.41 9.16 8.76
CA CYS A 269 2.22 9.83 9.24
C CYS A 269 1.96 9.63 10.74
N ILE A 270 2.59 8.65 11.40
CA ILE A 270 2.25 8.28 12.79
C ILE A 270 2.37 9.49 13.74
N PRO A 271 3.45 10.30 13.72
CA PRO A 271 3.58 11.45 14.61
C PRO A 271 2.51 12.53 14.43
N TYR A 272 1.79 12.52 13.31
CA TYR A 272 0.74 13.49 12.98
C TYR A 272 -0.67 12.99 13.32
N MET A 273 -0.84 11.75 13.77
CA MET A 273 -2.13 11.22 14.20
C MET A 273 -2.59 11.94 15.47
N THR A 274 -3.82 12.44 15.46
CA THR A 274 -4.44 13.17 16.57
C THR A 274 -5.71 12.46 17.03
N ALA A 275 -6.36 13.00 18.08
CA ALA A 275 -7.65 12.49 18.57
C ALA A 275 -8.77 12.54 17.51
N ASP A 276 -8.58 13.27 16.41
CA ASP A 276 -9.52 13.34 15.28
C ASP A 276 -9.31 12.23 14.24
N TYR A 277 -8.29 11.37 14.38
CA TYR A 277 -8.04 10.26 13.46
C TYR A 277 -9.21 9.25 13.52
N PRO A 278 -9.69 8.72 12.38
CA PRO A 278 -10.82 7.79 12.37
C PRO A 278 -10.52 6.49 13.14
N PRO A 279 -11.55 5.78 13.66
CA PRO A 279 -11.34 4.49 14.31
C PRO A 279 -10.57 3.52 13.41
N ALA A 280 -9.62 2.78 13.97
CA ALA A 280 -8.70 1.98 13.15
C ALA A 280 -8.51 0.55 13.64
N ILE A 281 -8.27 -0.38 12.71
CA ILE A 281 -7.80 -1.72 13.03
C ILE A 281 -6.51 -2.00 12.26
N MET A 282 -5.47 -2.39 12.97
CA MET A 282 -4.14 -2.67 12.44
C MET A 282 -3.87 -4.17 12.50
N LEU A 283 -3.39 -4.75 11.40
CA LEU A 283 -2.97 -6.15 11.32
C LEU A 283 -1.46 -6.19 11.12
N GLY A 284 -0.74 -6.76 12.09
CA GLY A 284 0.72 -6.83 12.08
C GLY A 284 1.24 -8.23 11.78
N SER A 285 2.03 -8.37 10.72
CA SER A 285 2.82 -9.56 10.42
C SER A 285 4.30 -9.21 10.17
N GLU A 286 4.70 -8.93 8.94
CA GLU A 286 6.09 -8.57 8.62
C GLU A 286 6.46 -7.21 9.24
N TYR A 287 5.54 -6.25 9.18
CA TYR A 287 5.67 -4.89 9.71
C TYR A 287 4.97 -4.72 11.05
N ARG A 288 4.99 -5.78 11.88
CA ARG A 288 4.34 -5.75 13.20
C ARG A 288 4.84 -4.60 14.08
N HIS A 289 6.11 -4.22 13.99
CA HIS A 289 6.65 -3.14 14.81
C HIS A 289 5.95 -1.82 14.50
N ASP A 290 5.82 -1.48 13.22
CA ASP A 290 5.10 -0.33 12.70
C ASP A 290 3.65 -0.31 13.18
N MET A 291 2.96 -1.45 13.11
CA MET A 291 1.58 -1.59 13.58
C MET A 291 1.43 -1.42 15.09
N ASN A 292 2.41 -1.88 15.88
CA ASN A 292 2.44 -1.64 17.32
C ASN A 292 2.69 -0.16 17.65
N VAL A 293 3.61 0.51 16.94
CA VAL A 293 3.88 1.94 17.15
C VAL A 293 2.68 2.81 16.75
N MET A 294 1.99 2.46 15.66
CA MET A 294 0.74 3.11 15.27
C MET A 294 -0.35 2.90 16.33
N HIS A 295 -0.49 1.67 16.84
CA HIS A 295 -1.42 1.34 17.94
C HIS A 295 -1.16 2.21 19.19
N ASP A 296 0.09 2.26 19.65
CA ASP A 296 0.49 3.05 20.82
C ASP A 296 0.21 4.54 20.63
N GLN A 297 0.44 5.08 19.43
CA GLN A 297 0.15 6.47 19.12
C GLN A 297 -1.36 6.75 19.16
N LEU A 298 -2.19 5.89 18.55
CA LEU A 298 -3.63 6.04 18.55
C LEU A 298 -4.22 5.93 19.96
N ASP A 299 -3.70 5.03 20.79
CA ASP A 299 -4.04 4.92 22.21
C ASP A 299 -3.67 6.21 22.97
N ALA A 300 -2.48 6.76 22.73
CA ALA A 300 -2.00 7.98 23.38
C ALA A 300 -2.88 9.21 23.08
N VAL A 301 -3.50 9.25 21.90
CA VAL A 301 -4.43 10.32 21.49
C VAL A 301 -5.91 9.93 21.66
N ALA A 302 -6.18 8.80 22.32
CA ALA A 302 -7.52 8.30 22.65
C ALA A 302 -8.44 8.03 21.44
N VAL A 303 -7.86 7.56 20.33
CA VAL A 303 -8.61 7.06 19.17
C VAL A 303 -9.01 5.61 19.41
N GLU A 304 -10.26 5.25 19.15
CA GLU A 304 -10.68 3.85 19.23
C GLU A 304 -9.96 3.02 18.19
N ASN A 305 -9.21 2.01 18.63
CA ASN A 305 -8.46 1.18 17.72
C ASN A 305 -8.25 -0.25 18.23
N VAL A 306 -7.91 -1.15 17.32
CA VAL A 306 -7.62 -2.57 17.62
C VAL A 306 -6.33 -2.98 16.91
N LEU A 307 -5.45 -3.68 17.61
CA LEU A 307 -4.30 -4.35 17.02
C LEU A 307 -4.56 -5.86 16.96
N ILE A 308 -4.24 -6.47 15.81
CA ILE A 308 -4.18 -7.92 15.61
C ILE A 308 -2.72 -8.29 15.32
N ASP A 309 -2.06 -8.95 16.27
CA ASP A 309 -0.67 -9.38 16.15
C ASP A 309 -0.57 -10.88 16.49
N PRO A 310 -0.63 -11.78 15.48
CA PRO A 310 -0.60 -13.23 15.70
C PRO A 310 0.63 -13.71 16.46
N LEU A 311 1.78 -13.04 16.31
CA LEU A 311 3.00 -13.41 17.01
C LEU A 311 2.88 -13.09 18.51
N ALA A 312 2.39 -11.90 18.85
CA ALA A 312 2.18 -11.50 20.24
C ALA A 312 1.02 -12.26 20.90
N GLU A 313 -0.08 -12.48 20.19
CA GLU A 313 -1.30 -13.11 20.72
C GLU A 313 -1.19 -14.63 20.82
N LYS A 314 -0.52 -15.27 19.86
CA LYS A 314 -0.51 -16.74 19.70
C LYS A 314 0.87 -17.38 19.56
N GLY A 315 1.93 -16.58 19.41
CA GLY A 315 3.27 -17.10 19.11
C GLY A 315 3.41 -17.61 17.67
N GLU A 316 2.53 -17.17 16.76
CA GLU A 316 2.53 -17.60 15.36
C GLU A 316 3.14 -16.52 14.47
N GLU A 317 4.26 -16.84 13.80
CA GLU A 317 4.75 -16.02 12.69
C GLU A 317 3.82 -16.19 11.49
N LYS A 318 3.46 -15.08 10.86
CA LYS A 318 2.62 -15.05 9.65
C LYS A 318 3.34 -14.34 8.51
N GLN A 319 2.96 -14.71 7.29
CA GLN A 319 3.47 -14.06 6.08
C GLN A 319 2.94 -12.64 5.95
N HIS A 320 3.61 -11.83 5.15
CA HIS A 320 3.19 -10.48 4.80
C HIS A 320 1.73 -10.42 4.30
N CYS A 321 0.95 -9.46 4.80
CA CYS A 321 -0.49 -9.31 4.54
C CYS A 321 -1.29 -10.61 4.77
N PHE A 322 -1.07 -11.25 5.92
CA PHE A 322 -1.59 -12.60 6.20
C PHE A 322 -3.11 -12.73 6.11
N VAL A 323 -3.88 -11.65 6.30
CA VAL A 323 -5.34 -11.72 6.33
C VAL A 323 -5.93 -12.13 4.98
N ALA A 324 -5.21 -11.91 3.87
CA ALA A 324 -5.63 -12.39 2.56
C ALA A 324 -5.75 -13.94 2.52
N ALA A 325 -5.04 -14.66 3.41
CA ALA A 325 -5.10 -16.11 3.51
C ALA A 325 -6.32 -16.65 4.29
N GLU A 326 -7.34 -15.83 4.56
CA GLU A 326 -8.49 -16.19 5.42
C GLU A 326 -9.23 -17.47 5.00
N ARG A 327 -9.28 -17.76 3.70
CA ARG A 327 -9.91 -18.99 3.17
C ARG A 327 -9.18 -20.28 3.55
N VAL A 328 -7.89 -20.20 3.89
CA VAL A 328 -7.01 -21.37 4.03
C VAL A 328 -6.22 -21.41 5.35
N ASP A 329 -6.09 -20.29 6.07
CA ASP A 329 -5.41 -20.19 7.37
C ASP A 329 -6.39 -19.76 8.47
N SER A 330 -6.48 -20.54 9.54
CA SER A 330 -7.45 -20.29 10.63
C SER A 330 -7.18 -19.00 11.40
N THR A 331 -5.92 -18.58 11.51
CA THR A 331 -5.55 -17.34 12.20
C THR A 331 -5.84 -16.13 11.33
N ALA A 332 -5.62 -16.22 10.02
CA ALA A 332 -6.10 -15.25 9.05
C ALA A 332 -7.64 -15.13 9.07
N LYS A 333 -8.35 -16.27 9.14
CA LYS A 333 -9.82 -16.31 9.24
C LYS A 333 -10.35 -15.58 10.47
N GLU A 334 -9.74 -15.84 11.63
CA GLU A 334 -10.10 -15.17 12.88
C GLU A 334 -9.80 -13.67 12.83
N ALA A 335 -8.67 -13.28 12.25
CA ALA A 335 -8.32 -11.88 12.04
C ALA A 335 -9.34 -11.17 11.13
N PHE A 336 -9.71 -11.81 10.01
CA PHE A 336 -10.75 -11.32 9.12
C PHE A 336 -12.09 -11.15 9.85
N ASP A 337 -12.53 -12.13 10.63
CA ASP A 337 -13.78 -12.03 11.40
C ASP A 337 -13.75 -10.88 12.42
N ARG A 338 -12.59 -10.61 13.05
CA ARG A 338 -12.39 -9.45 13.94
C ARG A 338 -12.43 -8.13 13.18
N VAL A 339 -11.84 -8.06 11.98
CA VAL A 339 -11.97 -6.89 11.09
C VAL A 339 -13.43 -6.63 10.79
N ILE A 340 -14.18 -7.63 10.32
CA ILE A 340 -15.62 -7.51 10.01
C ILE A 340 -16.41 -7.04 11.22
N ALA A 341 -16.20 -7.64 12.40
CA ALA A 341 -16.88 -7.23 13.62
C ALA A 341 -16.59 -5.77 13.99
N PHE A 342 -15.35 -5.32 13.83
CA PHE A 342 -14.95 -3.94 14.06
C PHE A 342 -15.65 -2.97 13.11
N ILE A 343 -15.61 -3.23 11.79
CA ILE A 343 -16.21 -2.33 10.79
C ILE A 343 -17.74 -2.37 10.80
N ASP A 344 -18.37 -3.50 11.11
CA ASP A 344 -19.83 -3.64 11.21
C ASP A 344 -20.38 -2.82 12.38
N ASN A 345 -19.68 -2.81 13.53
CA ASN A 345 -20.06 -1.99 14.69
C ASN A 345 -20.10 -0.48 14.34
N LYS A 346 -19.27 -0.04 13.39
CA LYS A 346 -19.20 1.37 12.97
C LYS A 346 -20.17 1.72 11.84
N THR A 347 -20.48 0.78 10.97
CA THR A 347 -21.25 1.06 9.75
C THR A 347 -22.71 0.60 9.82
N LYS A 348 -22.97 -0.55 10.45
CA LYS A 348 -24.30 -1.18 10.46
C LYS A 348 -25.03 -1.00 11.79
N GLY A 349 -24.31 -0.66 12.86
CA GLY A 349 -24.85 -0.63 14.21
C GLY A 349 -25.15 -2.05 14.74
N PHE A 350 -25.45 -2.18 16.03
CA PHE A 350 -25.85 -3.46 16.59
C PHE A 350 -27.17 -3.92 15.96
N ILE A 351 -27.14 -5.04 15.25
CA ILE A 351 -28.34 -5.78 14.82
C ILE A 351 -29.02 -6.40 16.05
#